data_AF-F1A6B6-F1
#
_entry.id   AF-F1A6B6-F1
#
_cell.length_a   1.000
_cell.length_b   1.000
_cell.length_c   1.000
_cell.angle_alpha   90.00
_cell.angle_beta   90.00
_cell.angle_gamma   90.00
#
_symmetry.space_group_name_H-M   'P 1'
#
loop_
_entity.id
_entity.type
_entity.pdbx_description
1 polymer ?
#
loop_
_entity_poly.entity_id
_entity_poly.type
_entity_poly.pdbx_seq_one_letter_code
_entity_poly.pdbx_strand_id
1 'polypeptide(L)'
;SSSNEKSNDNDEPLKKKKKVERQYVKGSESSQNHVLYVFDHFISKSPAKKIIIVAHSFGGVNTCHLLDNRAEKIENRLAGIALTDSVHSISSKSNQFTKSFFGNQDKTINFIRSEEEVGTDLGFSKPQGCRIASAGHTIHEFTSAFCKVPLFNFILKIIK
;
A
#
# COMPACT_ATOMS: atom_id res chain seq x y z
N SER A 1 37.81 8.60 -40.91
CA SER A 1 36.43 8.69 -40.41
C SER A 1 36.41 8.21 -38.97
N SER A 2 36.46 9.15 -38.02
CA SER A 2 36.11 8.90 -36.61
C SER A 2 35.92 10.27 -35.95
N SER A 3 34.68 10.75 -35.96
CA SER A 3 34.23 11.87 -35.14
C SER A 3 34.19 11.42 -33.68
N ASN A 4 34.99 12.06 -32.85
CA ASN A 4 35.03 11.85 -31.40
C ASN A 4 34.06 12.88 -30.78
N GLU A 5 32.84 12.45 -30.44
CA GLU A 5 31.91 13.27 -29.65
C GLU A 5 32.40 13.35 -28.21
N LYS A 6 32.82 14.55 -27.79
CA LYS A 6 33.05 14.86 -26.37
C LYS A 6 31.70 15.10 -25.70
N SER A 7 31.37 14.29 -24.69
CA SER A 7 30.26 14.55 -23.78
C SER A 7 30.53 15.83 -22.98
N ASN A 8 29.63 16.81 -23.11
CA ASN A 8 29.61 18.00 -22.28
C ASN A 8 28.91 17.67 -20.95
N ASP A 9 29.68 17.16 -19.98
CA ASP A 9 29.23 17.05 -18.59
C ASP A 9 29.28 18.43 -17.92
N ASN A 10 28.26 19.24 -18.15
CA ASN A 10 28.00 20.47 -17.39
C ASN A 10 26.94 20.21 -16.31
N ASP A 11 27.17 19.23 -15.44
CA ASP A 11 26.38 19.05 -14.23
C ASP A 11 26.80 20.12 -13.20
N GLU A 12 26.17 21.30 -13.26
CA GLU A 12 26.23 22.24 -12.16
C GLU A 12 25.74 21.56 -10.87
N PRO A 13 26.51 21.62 -9.76
CA PRO A 13 26.07 21.06 -8.50
C PRO A 13 24.78 21.76 -8.05
N LEU A 14 23.73 20.96 -7.78
CA LEU A 14 22.47 21.42 -7.23
C LEU A 14 22.74 22.42 -6.08
N LYS A 15 22.32 23.68 -6.26
CA LYS A 15 22.44 24.73 -5.24
C LYS A 15 21.94 24.17 -3.91
N LYS A 16 22.81 24.19 -2.87
CA LYS A 16 22.45 23.75 -1.51
C LYS A 16 21.14 24.42 -1.10
N LYS A 17 20.05 23.65 -1.07
CA LYS A 17 18.75 24.14 -0.59
C LYS A 17 18.96 24.72 0.82
N LYS A 18 18.40 25.91 1.10
CA LYS A 18 18.36 26.48 2.46
C LYS A 18 17.95 25.37 3.43
N LYS A 19 18.66 25.23 4.55
CA LYS A 19 18.36 24.25 5.58
C LYS A 19 16.96 24.54 6.12
N VAL A 20 15.94 23.86 5.59
CA VAL A 20 14.57 23.96 6.08
C VAL A 20 14.55 23.25 7.43
N GLU A 21 14.16 23.98 8.46
CA GLU A 21 13.99 23.40 9.79
C GLU A 21 12.88 22.35 9.73
N ARG A 22 13.17 21.13 10.19
CA ARG A 22 12.19 20.04 10.18
C ARG A 22 11.09 20.39 11.17
N GLN A 23 9.87 20.57 10.66
CA GLN A 23 8.69 20.77 11.50
C GLN A 23 8.04 19.42 11.81
N TYR A 24 7.75 19.19 13.07
CA TYR A 24 6.99 18.03 13.52
C TYR A 24 5.50 18.25 13.25
N VAL A 25 4.83 17.22 12.75
CA VAL A 25 3.38 17.21 12.60
C VAL A 25 2.79 16.54 13.84
N LYS A 26 2.17 17.34 14.71
CA LYS A 26 1.53 16.85 15.95
C LYS A 26 0.44 15.83 15.61
N GLY A 27 0.46 14.69 16.29
CA GLY A 27 -0.44 13.56 16.04
C GLY A 27 -0.01 12.64 14.89
N SER A 28 1.20 12.80 14.35
CA SER A 28 1.76 11.99 13.27
C SER A 28 3.16 11.43 13.61
N GLU A 29 3.41 11.14 14.89
CA GLU A 29 4.72 10.76 15.42
C GLU A 29 5.13 9.30 15.13
N SER A 30 4.16 8.42 14.86
CA SER A 30 4.36 7.02 14.46
C SER A 30 3.69 6.75 13.12
N SER A 31 4.00 5.64 12.45
CA SER A 31 3.34 5.30 11.17
C SER A 31 1.84 5.07 11.35
N GLN A 32 1.43 4.49 12.48
CA GLN A 32 0.03 4.30 12.85
C GLN A 32 -0.66 5.65 13.10
N ASN A 33 -0.04 6.55 13.87
CA ASN A 33 -0.59 7.88 14.10
C ASN A 33 -0.66 8.68 12.80
N HIS A 34 0.35 8.55 11.93
CA HIS A 34 0.39 9.19 10.63
C HIS A 34 -0.78 8.76 9.73
N VAL A 35 -1.08 7.46 9.64
CA VAL A 35 -2.21 7.01 8.80
C VAL A 35 -3.56 7.52 9.33
N LEU A 36 -3.74 7.55 10.65
CA LEU A 36 -4.95 8.14 11.26
C LEU A 36 -5.02 9.64 11.00
N TYR A 37 -3.91 10.35 11.18
CA TYR A 37 -3.81 11.79 10.95
C TYR A 37 -4.18 12.13 9.50
N VAL A 38 -3.55 11.46 8.53
CA VAL A 38 -3.81 11.69 7.10
C VAL A 38 -5.27 11.38 6.75
N PHE A 39 -5.81 10.29 7.31
CA PHE A 39 -7.20 9.94 7.07
C PHE A 39 -8.17 10.98 7.63
N ASP A 40 -8.02 11.40 8.88
CA ASP A 40 -8.91 12.35 9.53
C ASP A 40 -8.80 13.78 8.94
N HIS A 41 -7.62 14.18 8.46
CA HIS A 41 -7.42 15.54 7.97
C HIS A 41 -7.67 15.70 6.47
N PHE A 42 -7.41 14.66 5.66
CA PHE A 42 -7.48 14.76 4.20
C PHE A 42 -8.47 13.77 3.58
N ILE A 43 -8.32 12.47 3.85
CA ILE A 43 -9.06 11.45 3.09
C ILE A 43 -10.55 11.46 3.45
N SER A 44 -10.88 11.50 4.74
CA SER A 44 -12.26 11.50 5.23
C SER A 44 -13.06 12.69 4.71
N LYS A 45 -12.41 13.85 4.52
CA LYS A 45 -12.99 15.09 3.99
C LYS A 45 -13.04 15.14 2.46
N SER A 46 -12.38 14.21 1.78
CA SER A 46 -12.39 14.18 0.32
C SER A 46 -13.78 13.80 -0.22
N PRO A 47 -14.18 14.29 -1.42
CA PRO A 47 -15.45 13.92 -2.04
C PRO A 47 -15.46 12.52 -2.67
N ALA A 48 -14.36 11.76 -2.56
CA ALA A 48 -14.20 10.47 -3.20
C ALA A 48 -15.22 9.44 -2.70
N LYS A 49 -16.07 8.92 -3.59
CA LYS A 49 -17.11 7.94 -3.24
C LYS A 49 -16.56 6.53 -3.03
N LYS A 50 -15.47 6.18 -3.73
CA LYS A 50 -14.74 4.92 -3.59
C LYS A 50 -13.30 5.23 -3.16
N ILE A 51 -12.82 4.53 -2.13
CA ILE A 51 -11.46 4.58 -1.59
C ILE A 51 -10.84 3.21 -1.79
N ILE A 52 -9.62 3.17 -2.31
CA ILE A 52 -8.82 1.95 -2.43
C ILE A 52 -7.51 2.17 -1.69
N ILE A 53 -7.13 1.20 -0.88
CA ILE A 53 -5.86 1.26 -0.14
C ILE A 53 -4.86 0.38 -0.87
N VAL A 54 -3.77 0.98 -1.34
CA VAL A 54 -2.60 0.27 -1.86
C VAL A 54 -1.47 0.44 -0.86
N ALA A 55 -0.94 -0.66 -0.32
CA ALA A 55 0.09 -0.58 0.72
C ALA A 55 1.14 -1.67 0.60
N HIS A 56 2.38 -1.34 0.95
CA HIS A 56 3.53 -2.24 0.95
C HIS A 56 3.96 -2.56 2.38
N SER A 57 4.41 -3.79 2.62
CA SER A 57 5.09 -4.17 3.87
C SER A 57 4.26 -3.82 5.13
N PHE A 58 4.87 -3.10 6.08
CA PHE A 58 4.22 -2.59 7.28
C PHE A 58 3.01 -1.69 7.02
N GLY A 59 2.87 -1.18 5.79
CA GLY A 59 1.68 -0.48 5.34
C GLY A 59 0.39 -1.28 5.55
N GLY A 60 0.41 -2.62 5.43
CA GLY A 60 -0.79 -3.41 5.74
C GLY A 60 -1.13 -3.47 7.23
N VAL A 61 -0.13 -3.35 8.12
CA VAL A 61 -0.35 -3.21 9.57
C VAL A 61 -1.02 -1.86 9.83
N ASN A 62 -0.52 -0.79 9.20
CA ASN A 62 -1.14 0.54 9.29
C ASN A 62 -2.57 0.54 8.70
N THR A 63 -2.83 -0.22 7.63
CA THR A 63 -4.18 -0.41 7.09
C THR A 63 -5.09 -1.08 8.11
N CYS A 64 -4.67 -2.18 8.75
CA CYS A 64 -5.45 -2.81 9.82
C CYS A 64 -5.75 -1.81 10.94
N HIS A 65 -4.73 -1.07 11.38
CA HIS A 65 -4.87 -0.05 12.43
C HIS A 65 -5.86 1.05 12.05
N LEU A 66 -5.84 1.51 10.80
CA LEU A 66 -6.80 2.49 10.28
C LEU A 66 -8.22 1.95 10.34
N LEU A 67 -8.46 0.73 9.83
CA LEU A 67 -9.81 0.15 9.81
C LEU A 67 -10.31 -0.15 11.22
N ASP A 68 -9.42 -0.59 12.11
CA ASP A 68 -9.77 -0.85 13.51
C ASP A 68 -10.23 0.40 14.25
N ASN A 69 -9.71 1.58 13.88
CA ASN A 69 -9.98 2.85 14.57
C ASN A 69 -10.95 3.80 13.83
N ARG A 70 -11.21 3.59 12.54
CA ARG A 70 -12.01 4.52 11.69
C ARG A 70 -13.02 3.80 10.80
N ALA A 71 -13.40 2.56 11.11
CA ALA A 71 -14.39 1.77 10.37
C ALA A 71 -15.62 2.59 9.97
N GLU A 72 -16.29 3.22 10.93
CA GLU A 72 -17.53 4.00 10.72
C GLU A 72 -17.37 5.13 9.67
N LYS A 73 -16.16 5.69 9.53
CA LYS A 73 -15.90 6.78 8.57
C LYS A 73 -15.53 6.28 7.18
N ILE A 74 -15.06 5.04 7.05
CA ILE A 74 -14.51 4.51 5.79
C ILE A 74 -15.37 3.39 5.19
N GLU A 75 -16.16 2.67 5.98
CA GLU A 75 -16.82 1.41 5.60
C GLU A 75 -17.65 1.53 4.32
N ASN A 76 -18.40 2.63 4.18
CA ASN A 76 -19.30 2.85 3.04
C ASN A 76 -18.56 3.31 1.77
N ARG A 77 -17.27 3.64 1.90
CA ARG A 77 -16.43 4.16 0.81
C ARG A 77 -15.29 3.22 0.46
N LEU A 78 -14.89 2.31 1.35
CA LEU A 78 -13.80 1.38 1.10
C LEU A 78 -14.23 0.35 0.05
N ALA A 79 -13.62 0.44 -1.14
CA ALA A 79 -13.92 -0.43 -2.25
C ALA A 79 -13.01 -1.66 -2.28
N GLY A 80 -11.74 -1.50 -1.92
CA GLY A 80 -10.80 -2.62 -1.85
C GLY A 80 -9.44 -2.27 -1.26
N ILE A 81 -8.64 -3.30 -1.01
CA ILE A 81 -7.30 -3.26 -0.43
C ILE A 81 -6.38 -4.12 -1.30
N ALA A 82 -5.30 -3.54 -1.81
CA ALA A 82 -4.27 -4.24 -2.55
C ALA A 82 -2.93 -4.09 -1.83
N LEU A 83 -2.38 -5.19 -1.35
CA LEU A 83 -1.15 -5.22 -0.59
C LEU A 83 0.00 -5.79 -1.42
N THR A 84 1.21 -5.36 -1.09
CA THR A 84 2.45 -5.87 -1.69
C THR A 84 3.40 -6.26 -0.56
N ASP A 85 3.72 -7.55 -0.50
CA ASP A 85 4.49 -8.22 0.53
C ASP A 85 4.23 -7.72 1.96
N SER A 86 2.95 -7.52 2.28
CA SER A 86 2.55 -7.04 3.60
C SER A 86 2.79 -8.08 4.69
N VAL A 87 3.25 -7.61 5.85
CA VAL A 87 3.58 -8.43 7.04
C VAL A 87 2.50 -8.39 8.12
N HIS A 88 1.32 -7.85 7.80
CA HIS A 88 0.19 -7.79 8.73
C HIS A 88 -0.28 -9.18 9.18
N SER A 89 -0.93 -9.22 10.34
CA SER A 89 -1.73 -10.35 10.79
C SER A 89 -3.01 -9.80 11.40
N ILE A 90 -4.14 -10.43 11.08
CA ILE A 90 -5.43 -10.05 11.66
C ILE A 90 -5.45 -10.50 13.11
N SER A 91 -5.57 -9.52 14.02
CA SER A 91 -5.61 -9.78 15.45
C SER A 91 -6.96 -10.33 15.87
N SER A 92 -6.99 -11.16 16.91
CA SER A 92 -8.24 -11.51 17.60
C SER A 92 -8.97 -10.27 18.15
N LYS A 93 -8.23 -9.19 18.43
CA LYS A 93 -8.75 -7.90 18.90
C LYS A 93 -9.23 -6.97 17.78
N SER A 94 -8.93 -7.27 16.51
CA SER A 94 -9.41 -6.45 15.39
C SER A 94 -10.94 -6.44 15.36
N ASN A 95 -11.51 -5.32 14.94
CA ASN A 95 -12.96 -5.17 14.91
C ASN A 95 -13.58 -6.05 13.81
N GLN A 96 -14.91 -6.21 13.86
CA GLN A 96 -15.62 -7.08 12.92
C GLN A 96 -15.48 -6.59 11.46
N PHE A 97 -15.51 -5.28 11.25
CA PHE A 97 -15.36 -4.68 9.92
C PHE A 97 -14.01 -5.03 9.31
N THR A 98 -12.90 -4.83 10.03
CA THR A 98 -11.54 -5.17 9.58
C THR A 98 -11.44 -6.65 9.21
N LYS A 99 -11.90 -7.55 10.10
CA LYS A 99 -11.88 -9.00 9.87
C LYS A 99 -12.68 -9.39 8.62
N SER A 100 -13.91 -8.89 8.50
CA SER A 100 -14.78 -9.19 7.36
C SER A 100 -14.27 -8.61 6.05
N PHE A 101 -13.70 -7.40 6.05
CA PHE A 101 -13.22 -6.75 4.84
C PHE A 101 -11.94 -7.41 4.31
N PHE A 102 -10.98 -7.73 5.19
CA PHE A 102 -9.79 -8.50 4.80
C PHE A 102 -10.18 -9.89 4.31
N GLY A 103 -11.12 -10.56 5.00
CA GLY A 103 -11.62 -11.89 4.65
C GLY A 103 -12.35 -11.96 3.31
N ASN A 104 -12.78 -10.83 2.76
CA ASN A 104 -13.41 -10.77 1.44
C ASN A 104 -12.36 -10.83 0.33
N GLN A 105 -12.22 -12.01 -0.28
CA GLN A 105 -11.21 -12.29 -1.31
C GLN A 105 -11.41 -11.53 -2.63
N ASP A 106 -12.60 -10.97 -2.85
CA ASP A 106 -12.88 -10.12 -4.02
C ASP A 106 -12.48 -8.66 -3.76
N LYS A 107 -12.31 -8.28 -2.50
CA LYS A 107 -11.97 -6.91 -2.08
C LYS A 107 -10.57 -6.76 -1.51
N THR A 108 -9.93 -7.84 -1.08
CA THR A 108 -8.59 -7.81 -0.48
C THR A 108 -7.66 -8.86 -1.10
N ILE A 109 -6.46 -8.42 -1.50
CA ILE A 109 -5.38 -9.30 -1.94
C ILE A 109 -4.02 -8.82 -1.41
N ASN A 110 -3.12 -9.74 -1.11
CA ASN A 110 -1.70 -9.44 -0.88
C ASN A 110 -0.80 -10.18 -1.88
N PHE A 111 -0.06 -9.42 -2.69
CA PHE A 111 0.95 -9.96 -3.60
C PHE A 111 2.25 -10.18 -2.82
N ILE A 112 2.54 -11.43 -2.44
CA ILE A 112 3.65 -11.79 -1.57
C ILE A 112 4.89 -12.20 -2.36
N ARG A 113 6.05 -12.16 -1.70
CA ARG A 113 7.28 -12.75 -2.26
C ARG A 113 7.09 -14.23 -2.58
N SER A 114 7.44 -14.63 -3.80
CA SER A 114 7.29 -15.99 -4.31
C SER A 114 8.15 -16.18 -5.56
N GLU A 115 8.54 -17.43 -5.81
CA GLU A 115 9.22 -17.87 -7.04
C GLU A 115 8.22 -18.20 -8.17
N GLU A 116 6.94 -18.36 -7.84
CA GLU A 116 5.85 -18.61 -8.80
C GLU A 116 5.65 -17.43 -9.76
N GLU A 117 5.06 -17.70 -10.93
CA GLU A 117 4.72 -16.65 -11.90
C GLU A 117 3.89 -15.51 -11.28
N VAL A 118 4.10 -14.29 -11.75
CA VAL A 118 3.43 -13.10 -11.21
C VAL A 118 1.92 -13.19 -11.38
N GLY A 119 1.19 -13.03 -10.28
CA GLY A 119 -0.27 -13.12 -10.25
C GLY A 119 -0.83 -14.52 -10.02
N THR A 120 0.01 -15.57 -9.91
CA THR A 120 -0.44 -16.91 -9.49
C THR A 120 -1.17 -16.82 -8.15
N ASP A 121 -2.37 -17.38 -8.08
CA ASP A 121 -3.14 -17.47 -6.83
C ASP A 121 -2.48 -18.48 -5.90
N LEU A 122 -2.11 -18.03 -4.69
CA LEU A 122 -1.45 -18.84 -3.67
C LEU A 122 -2.43 -19.23 -2.54
N GLY A 123 -3.72 -18.96 -2.74
CA GLY A 123 -4.80 -19.33 -1.83
C GLY A 123 -5.04 -18.31 -0.73
N PHE A 124 -5.56 -18.77 0.41
CA PHE A 124 -5.95 -17.92 1.53
C PHE A 124 -4.98 -18.02 2.70
N SER A 125 -4.42 -16.89 3.13
CA SER A 125 -3.57 -16.82 4.31
C SER A 125 -4.40 -16.58 5.56
N LYS A 126 -4.55 -17.59 6.42
CA LYS A 126 -5.29 -17.46 7.69
C LYS A 126 -4.72 -16.36 8.61
N PRO A 127 -3.40 -16.23 8.80
CA PRO A 127 -2.84 -15.15 9.64
C PRO A 127 -3.14 -13.76 9.09
N GLN A 128 -3.01 -13.57 7.77
CA GLN A 128 -3.28 -12.29 7.10
C GLN A 128 -4.77 -12.04 6.85
N GLY A 129 -5.59 -13.09 6.98
CA GLY A 129 -7.03 -13.04 6.75
C GLY A 129 -7.41 -12.62 5.35
N CYS A 130 -6.59 -12.84 4.32
CA CYS A 130 -6.89 -12.46 2.93
C CYS A 130 -6.33 -13.44 1.89
N ARG A 131 -6.78 -13.29 0.63
CA ARG A 131 -6.19 -14.00 -0.51
C ARG A 131 -4.77 -13.51 -0.75
N ILE A 132 -3.87 -14.43 -1.06
CA ILE A 132 -2.48 -14.15 -1.42
C ILE A 132 -2.21 -14.55 -2.86
N ALA A 133 -1.39 -13.78 -3.55
CA ALA A 133 -0.94 -14.08 -4.90
C ALA A 133 0.57 -13.87 -5.01
N SER A 134 1.21 -14.50 -5.99
CA SER A 134 2.64 -14.31 -6.24
C SER A 134 2.90 -12.90 -6.77
N ALA A 135 3.90 -12.22 -6.19
CA ALA A 135 4.45 -11.01 -6.75
C ALA A 135 5.42 -11.28 -7.93
N GLY A 136 5.81 -12.54 -8.18
CA GLY A 136 6.78 -12.92 -9.20
C GLY A 136 8.22 -12.54 -8.86
N HIS A 137 8.52 -12.36 -7.57
CA HIS A 137 9.85 -11.99 -7.09
C HIS A 137 10.03 -12.37 -5.61
N THR A 138 11.25 -12.71 -5.20
CA THR A 138 11.55 -13.13 -3.82
C THR A 138 12.08 -12.00 -2.92
N ILE A 139 12.64 -10.94 -3.52
CA ILE A 139 13.10 -9.73 -2.81
C ILE A 139 11.92 -8.82 -2.44
N HIS A 140 11.81 -8.51 -1.15
CA HIS A 140 10.73 -7.76 -0.51
C HIS A 140 10.45 -6.40 -1.19
N GLU A 141 11.51 -5.65 -1.47
CA GLU A 141 11.47 -4.30 -2.02
C GLU A 141 10.99 -4.27 -3.48
N PHE A 142 11.16 -5.38 -4.21
CA PHE A 142 10.84 -5.45 -5.64
C PHE A 142 9.41 -5.93 -5.91
N THR A 143 8.74 -6.50 -4.92
CA THR A 143 7.38 -7.04 -5.06
C THR A 143 6.40 -6.05 -5.70
N SER A 144 6.42 -4.77 -5.28
CA SER A 144 5.55 -3.72 -5.83
C SER A 144 5.74 -3.49 -7.34
N ALA A 145 7.00 -3.50 -7.81
CA ALA A 145 7.30 -3.24 -9.21
C ALA A 145 6.86 -4.41 -10.09
N PHE A 146 7.11 -5.65 -9.64
CA PHE A 146 6.80 -6.86 -10.39
C PHE A 146 5.30 -7.13 -10.43
N CYS A 147 4.59 -6.97 -9.30
CA CYS A 147 3.16 -7.24 -9.25
C CYS A 147 2.28 -6.07 -9.74
N LYS A 148 2.87 -4.96 -10.23
CA LYS A 148 2.13 -3.76 -10.62
C LYS A 148 0.96 -4.08 -11.56
N VAL A 149 1.21 -4.84 -12.62
CA VAL A 149 0.19 -5.16 -13.63
C VAL A 149 -0.99 -5.93 -13.03
N PRO A 150 -0.80 -7.11 -12.39
CA PRO A 150 -1.91 -7.83 -11.79
C PRO A 150 -2.58 -7.06 -10.63
N LEU A 151 -1.83 -6.24 -9.89
CA LEU A 151 -2.37 -5.38 -8.84
C LEU A 151 -3.35 -4.34 -9.40
N PHE A 152 -2.98 -3.63 -10.48
CA PHE A 152 -3.90 -2.70 -11.13
C PHE A 152 -5.08 -3.41 -11.81
N ASN A 153 -4.88 -4.61 -12.37
CA ASN A 153 -5.98 -5.41 -12.89
C ASN A 153 -7.00 -5.78 -11.81
N PHE A 154 -6.54 -6.13 -10.61
CA PHE A 154 -7.41 -6.35 -9.45
C PHE A 154 -8.17 -5.07 -9.06
N ILE A 155 -7.48 -3.93 -8.97
CA ILE A 155 -8.10 -2.63 -8.66
C ILE A 155 -9.18 -2.26 -9.70
N LEU A 156 -8.89 -2.44 -11.00
CA LEU A 156 -9.82 -2.12 -12.07
C LEU A 156 -11.09 -2.98 -12.03
N LYS A 157 -11.01 -4.22 -11.53
CA LYS A 157 -12.20 -5.08 -11.32
C LYS A 157 -13.11 -4.55 -10.20
N ILE A 158 -12.55 -3.88 -9.19
CA ILE A 158 -13.29 -3.31 -8.05
C ILE A 158 -13.94 -1.95 -8.40
N ILE A 159 -13.27 -1.15 -9.23
CA ILE A 159 -13.75 0.20 -9.56
C ILE A 159 -14.92 0.18 -10.54
N LYS A 160 -14.95 -0.81 -11.45
CA LYS A 160 -16.10 -1.06 -12.34
C LYS A 160 -17.40 -1.19 -11.54
#